data_AF-U3TAG3-F1
#
_entry.id   AF-U3TAG3-F1
#
_cell.length_a   1.000
_cell.length_b   1.000
_cell.length_c   1.000
_cell.angle_alpha   90.00
_cell.angle_beta   90.00
_cell.angle_gamma   90.00
#
_symmetry.space_group_name_H-M   'P 1'
#
loop_
_entity.id
_entity.type
_entity.pdbx_description
1 polymer ?
#
loop_
_entity_poly.entity_id
_entity_poly.type
_entity_poly.pdbx_seq_one_letter_code
_entity_poly.pdbx_strand_id
1 'polypeptide(L)' 'SDTTAFLRENFQLLFGVHSKKVLNEDEQTRDPKEKFFCPNRKNDDEVDKDIMLIKLDSSVSNSTHIAPLSL' A
#
# COMPACT_ATOMS: atom_id res chain seq x y z
N SER A 1 5.40 -15.80 -9.85
CA SER A 1 4.40 -14.96 -9.16
C SER A 1 4.82 -13.53 -9.42
N ASP A 2 3.97 -12.76 -10.08
CA ASP A 2 4.40 -11.59 -10.85
C ASP A 2 4.50 -10.34 -9.95
N THR A 3 5.66 -10.10 -9.36
CA THR A 3 5.96 -8.92 -8.51
C THR A 3 5.80 -7.61 -9.31
N THR A 4 5.76 -7.68 -10.64
CA THR A 4 5.56 -6.54 -11.54
C THR A 4 4.14 -5.94 -11.50
N ALA A 5 3.14 -6.66 -10.96
CA ALA A 5 1.76 -6.18 -10.88
C ALA A 5 1.63 -4.89 -10.04
N PHE A 6 2.29 -4.82 -8.87
CA PHE A 6 2.28 -3.61 -8.03
C PHE A 6 3.03 -2.43 -8.66
N LEU A 7 4.02 -2.70 -9.52
CA LEU A 7 4.80 -1.68 -10.20
C LEU A 7 4.02 -1.02 -11.34
N ARG A 8 3.23 -1.79 -12.10
CA ARG A 8 2.66 -1.35 -13.38
C ARG A 8 1.15 -1.13 -13.38
N GLU A 9 0.41 -1.66 -12.40
CA GLU A 9 -1.05 -1.54 -12.38
C GLU A 9 -1.56 -0.40 -11.50
N ASN A 10 -2.74 0.09 -11.86
CA ASN A 10 -3.59 0.90 -10.98
C ASN A 10 -4.16 -0.04 -9.92
N PHE A 11 -3.86 0.23 -8.65
CA PHE A 11 -4.38 -0.54 -7.53
C PHE A 11 -4.89 0.41 -6.44
N GLN A 12 -5.72 -0.13 -5.56
CA GLN A 12 -6.26 0.59 -4.41
C GLN A 12 -5.74 -0.02 -3.11
N LEU A 13 -5.59 0.80 -2.09
CA LEU A 13 -5.23 0.40 -0.74
C LEU A 13 -6.47 0.41 0.14
N LEU A 14 -6.71 -0.69 0.86
CA LEU A 14 -7.81 -0.84 1.80
C LEU A 14 -7.29 -0.85 3.23
N PHE A 15 -7.89 -0.04 4.09
CA PHE A 15 -7.54 0.12 5.51
C PHE A 15 -8.72 -0.27 6.40
N GLY A 16 -8.44 -0.77 7.60
CA GLY A 16 -9.47 -1.12 8.58
C GLY A 16 -10.25 -2.41 8.26
N VAL A 17 -9.80 -3.18 7.25
CA VAL A 17 -10.49 -4.39 6.79
C VAL A 17 -10.16 -5.58 7.67
N HIS A 18 -11.18 -6.39 7.99
CA HIS A 18 -10.99 -7.71 8.60
C HIS A 18 -11.56 -8.84 7.75
N SER A 19 -12.85 -8.78 7.41
CA SER A 19 -13.51 -9.81 6.59
C SER A 19 -13.96 -9.22 5.25
N LYS A 20 -13.91 -10.04 4.18
CA LYS A 20 -14.38 -9.62 2.84
C LYS A 20 -15.90 -9.64 2.67
N LYS A 21 -16.65 -10.17 3.64
CA LYS A 21 -18.11 -10.35 3.56
C LYS A 21 -18.86 -9.41 4.50
N VAL A 22 -18.37 -9.30 5.72
CA VAL A 22 -18.81 -8.37 6.76
C VAL A 22 -17.75 -7.29 6.86
N LEU A 23 -18.12 -6.06 6.50
CA LEU A 23 -17.23 -4.90 6.44
C LEU A 23 -17.30 -4.13 7.77
N ASN A 24 -16.18 -3.54 8.19
CA ASN A 24 -16.17 -2.62 9.32
C ASN A 24 -16.71 -1.24 8.92
N GLU A 25 -17.33 -0.51 9.85
CA GLU A 25 -17.91 0.81 9.60
C GLU A 25 -16.85 1.89 9.28
N ASP A 26 -15.61 1.67 9.71
CA ASP A 26 -14.48 2.58 9.56
C ASP A 26 -13.49 2.14 8.46
N GLU A 27 -13.88 1.23 7.57
CA GLU A 27 -13.08 0.87 6.40
C GLU A 27 -12.83 2.08 5.49
N GLN A 28 -11.62 2.19 4.96
CA GLN A 28 -11.23 3.29 4.09
C GLN A 28 -10.45 2.80 2.87
N THR A 29 -10.78 3.36 1.70
CA THR A 29 -10.06 3.11 0.44
C THR A 29 -9.23 4.33 0.06
N ARG A 30 -8.01 4.12 -0.42
CA ARG A 30 -7.13 5.17 -0.95
C ARG A 30 -6.47 4.73 -2.24
N ASP A 31 -6.12 5.72 -3.05
CA ASP A 31 -5.34 5.51 -4.26
C ASP A 31 -3.87 5.93 -4.02
N PRO A 32 -2.90 5.28 -4.68
CA PRO A 32 -1.50 5.68 -4.62
C PRO A 32 -1.32 7.00 -5.39
N LYS A 33 -1.01 8.08 -4.67
CA LYS A 33 -0.70 9.38 -5.28
C LYS A 33 0.70 9.42 -5.86
N GLU A 34 1.67 8.95 -5.08
CA GLU A 34 3.08 8.88 -5.46
C GLU A 34 3.67 7.55 -4.97
N LYS A 35 4.53 6.94 -5.79
CA LYS A 35 5.24 5.69 -5.50
C LYS A 35 6.75 6.00 -5.47
N PHE A 36 7.44 5.60 -4.41
CA PHE A 36 8.88 5.80 -4.23
C PHE A 36 9.61 4.47 -4.18
N PHE A 37 10.71 4.39 -4.92
CA PHE A 37 11.59 3.22 -5.00
C PHE A 37 13.01 3.59 -4.57
N CYS A 38 13.81 2.60 -4.18
CA CYS A 38 15.23 2.82 -3.91
C CYS A 38 15.95 3.28 -5.20
N PRO A 39 16.64 4.45 -5.19
CA PRO A 39 17.32 4.96 -6.39
C PRO A 39 18.42 4.06 -6.93
N ASN A 40 19.00 3.21 -6.06
CA ASN A 40 20.08 2.27 -6.36
C ASN A 40 19.59 0.81 -6.39
N ARG A 41 18.31 0.59 -6.72
CA ARG A 41 17.77 -0.74 -7.03
C ARG A 41 18.37 -1.25 -8.34
N LYS A 42 18.84 -2.49 -8.35
CA LYS A 42 19.32 -3.19 -9.56
C LYS A 42 18.14 -3.48 -10.48
N ASN A 43 18.33 -3.32 -11.79
CA ASN A 43 17.28 -3.54 -12.78
C ASN A 43 17.12 -5.01 -13.17
N ASP A 44 18.16 -5.83 -12.99
CA ASP A 44 18.24 -7.24 -13.34
C ASP A 44 17.92 -8.18 -12.17
N ASP A 45 17.76 -7.63 -10.97
CA ASP A 45 17.42 -8.36 -9.75
C ASP A 45 16.06 -7.88 -9.23
N GLU A 46 15.03 -8.69 -9.47
CA GLU A 46 13.64 -8.35 -9.13
C GLU A 46 13.47 -8.09 -7.62
N VAL A 47 14.25 -8.79 -6.79
CA VAL A 47 14.14 -8.75 -5.32
C VAL A 47 15.19 -7.85 -4.65
N ASP A 48 16.14 -7.27 -5.39
CA ASP A 48 17.06 -6.27 -4.82
C ASP A 48 16.27 -5.06 -4.31
N LYS A 49 16.34 -4.81 -3.00
CA LYS A 49 15.64 -3.72 -2.32
C LYS A 49 14.15 -3.69 -2.70
N ASP A 50 13.50 -4.85 -2.58
CA ASP A 50 12.07 -5.02 -2.84
C ASP A 50 11.21 -4.35 -1.76
N ILE A 51 11.27 -3.01 -1.74
CA ILE A 51 10.50 -2.13 -0.88
C ILE A 51 10.04 -0.94 -1.71
N MET A 52 8.78 -0.56 -1.52
CA MET A 52 8.15 0.60 -2.14
C MET A 52 7.43 1.40 -1.06
N LEU A 53 7.65 2.71 -1.02
CA LEU A 53 6.84 3.61 -0.20
C LEU A 53 5.76 4.23 -1.07
N ILE A 54 4.54 4.32 -0.53
CA ILE A 54 3.39 4.90 -1.22
C ILE A 54 2.88 6.08 -0.40
N LYS A 55 2.74 7.24 -1.05
CA LYS A 55 2.00 8.38 -0.51
C LYS A 55 0.55 8.26 -0.94
N LEU A 56 -0.35 8.32 0.04
CA LEU A 56 -1.79 8.26 -0.21
C LEU A 56 -2.29 9.56 -0.85
N ASP A 57 -3.34 9.45 -1.67
CA ASP A 57 -4.05 10.59 -2.28
C ASP A 57 -4.69 11.52 -1.24
N SER A 58 -5.17 10.95 -0.14
CA SER A 58 -5.68 11.66 1.03
C SER A 58 -5.29 10.95 2.33
N SER A 59 -5.17 11.73 3.42
CA SER A 59 -4.82 11.20 4.74
C SER A 59 -5.83 10.16 5.24
N VAL A 60 -5.36 9.23 6.07
CA VAL A 60 -6.20 8.28 6.81
C VAL A 60 -6.08 8.63 8.29
N SER A 61 -7.21 8.87 8.95
CA SER A 61 -7.27 9.15 10.39
C SER A 61 -7.32 7.86 11.20
N ASN A 62 -6.79 7.88 12.42
CA ASN A 62 -6.92 6.76 13.35
C ASN A 62 -8.40 6.50 13.69
N SER A 63 -8.74 5.23 13.85
CA SER A 63 -10.06 4.74 14.22
C SER A 63 -9.93 3.41 14.98
N THR A 64 -11.06 2.76 15.29
CA THR A 64 -11.07 1.48 16.02
C THR A 64 -10.23 0.39 15.33
N HIS A 65 -10.24 0.33 13.99
CA HIS A 65 -9.52 -0.69 13.23
C HIS A 65 -8.35 -0.14 12.41
N ILE A 66 -8.01 1.15 12.56
CA ILE A 66 -6.92 1.80 11.83
C ILE A 66 -5.99 2.52 12.81
N ALA A 67 -4.75 2.04 12.90
CA ALA A 67 -3.69 2.71 13.64
C ALA A 67 -2.33 2.51 12.92
N PRO A 68 -1.44 3.51 12.95
CA PRO A 68 -0.11 3.38 12.39
C PRO A 68 0.75 2.43 13.25
N LEU A 69 1.66 1.71 12.59
CA LEU A 69 2.70 0.93 13.24
C LEU A 69 3.99 1.74 13.28
N SER A 70 4.67 1.73 14.43
CA SER A 70 5.99 2.37 14.56
C SER A 70 7.04 1.60 13.77
N LEU A 71 8.03 2.33 13.24
CA LEU A 71 9.19 1.77 12.55
C LEU A 71 10.18 1.11 13.51
#